data_AF-A0A947IVD6-F1
#
_entry.id   AF-A0A947IVD6-F1
#
_cell.length_a   1.000
_cell.length_b   1.000
_cell.length_c   1.000
_cell.angle_alpha   90.00
_cell.angle_beta   90.00
_cell.angle_gamma   90.00
#
_symmetry.space_group_name_H-M   'P 1'
#
loop_
_entity.id
_entity.type
_entity.pdbx_description
1 polymer ?
#
loop_
_entity_poly.entity_id
_entity_poly.type
_entity_poly.pdbx_seq_one_letter_code
_entity_poly.pdbx_strand_id
1 'polypeptide(L)'
;LAYKWYWFDYNIDPLLVSFDLKFTELYPIRKYIGFEWWTFDLLAFRFGFCDRIAGNGLMQIDNTIGIGLKIMNIGVDYTYYPNYGEEIDSKHFLSVQTSF
;
A
#
# COMPACT_ATOMS: atom_id res chain seq x y z
N LEU A 1 2.48 -11.43 -21.90
CA LEU A 1 2.50 -9.94 -21.92
C LEU A 1 3.55 -9.48 -20.93
N ALA A 2 4.57 -8.76 -21.39
CA ALA A 2 5.60 -8.22 -20.50
C ALA A 2 5.04 -6.97 -19.79
N TYR A 3 5.10 -6.94 -18.46
CA TYR A 3 4.70 -5.78 -17.68
C TYR A 3 5.93 -4.97 -17.28
N LYS A 4 5.80 -3.65 -17.25
CA LYS A 4 6.81 -2.75 -16.67
C LYS A 4 6.27 -2.13 -15.40
N TRP A 5 7.14 -2.04 -14.40
CA TRP A 5 6.87 -1.38 -13.14
C TRP A 5 7.79 -0.18 -12.98
N TYR A 6 7.22 0.93 -12.52
CA TYR A 6 7.96 2.13 -12.16
C TYR A 6 7.62 2.45 -10.70
N TRP A 7 8.64 2.69 -9.90
CA TRP A 7 8.55 2.90 -8.46
C TRP A 7 9.24 4.23 -8.14
N PHE A 8 8.58 5.06 -7.36
CA PHE A 8 9.10 6.35 -6.93
C PHE A 8 8.83 6.54 -5.45
N ASP A 9 9.90 6.64 -4.67
CA ASP A 9 9.83 6.92 -3.24
C ASP A 9 10.32 8.34 -2.97
N TYR A 10 9.54 9.09 -2.20
CA TYR A 10 9.88 10.41 -1.71
C TYR A 10 9.82 10.40 -0.18
N ASN A 11 10.94 10.69 0.46
CA ASN A 11 11.09 10.60 1.91
C ASN A 11 11.48 11.97 2.48
N ILE A 12 10.62 12.51 3.35
CA ILE A 12 10.93 13.62 4.26
C ILE A 12 10.63 13.11 5.66
N ASP A 13 11.64 12.75 6.44
CA ASP A 13 11.47 12.26 7.80
C ASP A 13 10.51 13.17 8.62
N PRO A 14 9.39 12.65 9.15
CA PRO A 14 9.02 11.23 9.28
C PRO A 14 7.99 10.67 8.28
N LEU A 15 7.76 11.36 7.16
CA LEU A 15 6.84 11.00 6.08
C LEU A 15 7.56 10.34 4.89
N LEU A 16 7.10 9.14 4.55
CA LEU A 16 7.37 8.47 3.28
C LEU A 16 6.13 8.53 2.38
N VAL A 17 6.33 8.90 1.12
CA VAL A 17 5.32 8.83 0.07
C VAL A 17 5.88 7.92 -1.04
N SER A 18 5.14 6.87 -1.36
CA SER A 18 5.49 5.90 -2.40
C SER A 18 4.48 5.94 -3.53
N PHE A 19 4.96 5.90 -4.76
CA PHE A 19 4.14 5.90 -5.96
C PHE A 19 4.59 4.82 -6.92
N ASP A 20 3.71 3.84 -7.17
CA ASP A 20 4.01 2.70 -8.03
C ASP A 20 3.04 2.63 -9.19
N LEU A 21 3.57 2.49 -10.40
CA LEU A 21 2.79 2.34 -11.62
C LEU A 21 3.09 1.01 -12.29
N LYS A 22 2.03 0.26 -12.58
CA LYS A 22 2.08 -0.95 -13.40
C LYS A 22 1.50 -0.68 -14.79
N PHE A 23 2.31 -0.87 -15.82
CA PHE A 23 1.94 -0.58 -17.21
C PHE A 23 1.76 -1.85 -18.07
N THR A 24 0.82 -1.79 -19.02
CA THR A 24 0.92 -2.53 -20.30
C THR A 24 1.92 -1.82 -21.21
N GLU A 25 2.13 -2.32 -22.43
CA GLU A 25 2.88 -1.60 -23.46
C GLU A 25 2.27 -0.23 -23.86
N LEU A 26 1.00 0.04 -23.56
CA LEU A 26 0.27 1.22 -24.06
C LEU A 26 -0.27 2.16 -22.96
N TYR A 27 -0.63 1.65 -21.77
CA TYR A 27 -1.22 2.47 -20.69
C TYR A 27 -1.08 1.84 -19.28
N PRO A 28 -1.13 2.64 -18.19
CA PRO A 28 -1.09 2.12 -16.83
C PRO A 28 -2.37 1.34 -16.52
N ILE A 29 -2.21 0.10 -16.06
CA ILE A 29 -3.32 -0.79 -15.66
C ILE A 29 -3.59 -0.67 -14.17
N ARG A 30 -2.54 -0.35 -13.39
CA ARG A 30 -2.64 -0.09 -11.96
C ARG A 30 -1.76 1.06 -11.54
N LYS A 31 -2.29 1.89 -10.64
CA LYS A 31 -1.57 3.00 -10.00
C LYS A 31 -1.72 2.85 -8.49
N TYR A 32 -0.61 2.82 -7.77
CA TYR A 32 -0.57 2.75 -6.32
C TYR A 32 0.02 4.05 -5.79
N ILE A 33 -0.62 4.62 -4.77
CA ILE A 33 -0.08 5.73 -4.00
C ILE A 33 -0.14 5.31 -2.53
N GLY A 34 1.00 5.29 -1.86
CA GLY A 34 1.12 4.97 -0.44
C GLY A 34 1.69 6.15 0.33
N PHE A 35 1.19 6.34 1.54
CA PHE A 35 1.70 7.28 2.53
C PHE A 35 2.01 6.49 3.79
N GLU A 36 3.20 6.67 4.34
CA GLU A 36 3.61 6.14 5.62
C GLU A 36 4.19 7.27 6.47
N TRP A 37 3.59 7.52 7.63
CA TRP A 37 4.03 8.56 8.55
C TRP A 37 4.42 7.95 9.89
N TRP A 38 5.68 8.11 10.27
CA TRP A 38 6.21 7.66 11.56
C TRP A 38 6.09 8.74 12.65
N THR A 39 5.88 8.28 13.87
CA THR A 39 5.89 9.12 15.07
C THR A 39 6.86 8.50 16.06
N PHE A 40 7.90 9.25 16.43
CA PHE A 40 8.94 8.84 17.39
C PHE A 40 9.63 7.50 17.08
N ASP A 41 9.78 7.15 15.80
CA ASP A 41 10.30 5.86 15.34
C ASP A 41 9.59 4.62 15.92
N LEU A 42 8.40 4.84 16.48
CA LEU A 42 7.63 3.86 17.26
C LEU A 42 6.34 3.49 16.53
N LEU A 43 5.59 4.49 16.08
CA LEU A 43 4.24 4.32 15.55
C LEU A 43 4.16 4.79 14.10
N ALA A 44 3.76 3.91 13.19
CA ALA A 44 3.56 4.22 11.78
C ALA A 44 2.06 4.29 11.46
N PHE A 45 1.64 5.34 10.76
CA PHE A 45 0.31 5.44 10.17
C PHE A 45 0.43 5.28 8.65
N ARG A 46 -0.40 4.42 8.08
CA ARG A 46 -0.34 4.11 6.65
C ARG A 46 -1.68 4.36 5.98
N PHE A 47 -1.60 4.89 4.78
CA PHE A 47 -2.76 5.06 3.92
C PHE A 47 -2.35 4.78 2.49
N GLY A 48 -3.17 4.02 1.77
CA GLY A 48 -2.83 3.61 0.41
C GLY A 48 -4.05 3.62 -0.50
N PHE A 49 -3.82 4.04 -1.74
CA PHE A 49 -4.78 4.04 -2.83
C PHE A 49 -4.26 3.13 -3.95
N CYS A 50 -5.14 2.34 -4.52
CA CYS A 50 -4.88 1.58 -5.72
C CYS A 50 -6.00 1.82 -6.72
N ASP A 51 -5.69 2.49 -7.81
CA ASP A 51 -6.55 2.59 -8.98
C ASP A 51 -6.21 1.45 -9.96
N ARG A 52 -7.20 0.68 -10.40
CA ARG A 52 -7.01 -0.42 -11.35
C ARG A 52 -8.21 -0.60 -12.27
N ILE A 53 -7.97 -1.17 -13.45
CA ILE A 53 -9.04 -1.65 -14.33
C ILE A 53 -9.44 -3.06 -13.89
N ALA A 54 -10.70 -3.25 -13.50
CA ALA A 54 -11.27 -4.56 -13.13
C ALA A 54 -11.52 -5.45 -14.36
N GLY A 55 -11.77 -6.74 -14.15
CA GLY A 55 -12.01 -7.72 -15.23
C GLY A 55 -13.23 -7.39 -16.11
N ASN A 56 -14.16 -6.58 -15.59
CA ASN A 56 -15.32 -6.05 -16.30
C ASN A 56 -15.05 -4.75 -17.10
N GLY A 57 -13.80 -4.26 -17.09
CA GLY A 57 -13.39 -3.04 -17.80
C GLY A 57 -13.68 -1.72 -17.07
N LEU A 58 -14.29 -1.76 -15.88
CA LEU A 58 -14.56 -0.56 -15.07
C LEU A 58 -13.34 -0.19 -14.22
N MET A 59 -13.22 1.11 -13.93
CA MET A 59 -12.23 1.63 -13.00
C MET A 59 -12.64 1.28 -11.57
N GLN A 60 -11.72 0.68 -10.83
CA GLN A 60 -11.88 0.31 -9.44
C GLN A 60 -10.83 1.01 -8.58
N ILE A 61 -11.30 1.62 -7.48
CA ILE A 61 -10.44 2.29 -6.51
C ILE A 61 -10.49 1.49 -5.20
N ASP A 62 -9.35 0.91 -4.86
CA ASP A 62 -9.11 0.18 -3.65
C ASP A 62 -8.38 1.10 -2.66
N ASN A 63 -8.83 1.14 -1.40
CA ASN A 63 -8.22 1.96 -0.35
C ASN A 63 -7.67 1.06 0.76
N THR A 64 -6.65 1.51 1.47
CA THR A 64 -6.06 0.81 2.60
C THR A 64 -5.73 1.78 3.71
N ILE A 65 -5.93 1.33 4.95
CA ILE A 65 -5.50 2.06 6.14
C ILE A 65 -4.71 1.07 6.99
N GLY A 66 -3.55 1.49 7.49
CA GLY A 66 -2.72 0.64 8.32
C GLY A 66 -2.12 1.39 9.51
N ILE A 67 -1.74 0.62 10.51
CA ILE A 67 -0.99 1.07 11.67
C ILE A 67 0.16 0.09 11.93
N GLY A 68 1.34 0.61 12.21
CA GLY A 68 2.53 -0.15 12.55
C GLY A 68 3.04 0.26 13.92
N LEU A 69 3.50 -0.70 14.71
CA LEU A 69 4.12 -0.47 16.01
C LEU A 69 5.46 -1.19 16.05
N LYS A 70 6.52 -0.44 16.33
CA LYS A 70 7.87 -0.97 16.48
C LYS A 70 8.31 -0.85 17.92
N ILE A 71 8.53 -1.96 18.61
CA ILE A 71 9.06 -2.01 19.97
C ILE A 71 10.33 -2.85 19.95
N MET A 72 11.48 -2.21 20.23
CA MET A 72 12.79 -2.85 20.17
C MET A 72 13.02 -3.50 18.79
N ASN A 73 13.18 -4.83 18.77
CA ASN A 73 13.42 -5.64 17.58
C ASN A 73 12.14 -6.27 17.01
N ILE A 74 10.97 -5.90 17.53
CA ILE A 74 9.67 -6.44 17.12
C ILE A 74 8.88 -5.34 16.43
N GLY A 75 8.46 -5.58 15.19
CA GLY A 75 7.47 -4.78 14.48
C GLY A 75 6.15 -5.54 14.38
N VAL A 76 5.04 -4.86 14.64
CA VAL A 76 3.69 -5.37 14.43
C VAL A 76 3.00 -4.40 13.49
N ASP A 77 2.52 -4.91 12.35
CA ASP A 77 1.87 -4.12 11.33
C ASP A 77 0.49 -4.69 11.05
N TYR A 78 -0.52 -3.82 11.12
CA TYR A 78 -1.90 -4.15 10.84
C TYR A 78 -2.41 -3.27 9.71
N THR A 79 -3.06 -3.87 8.71
CA THR A 79 -3.66 -3.16 7.58
C THR A 79 -5.10 -3.63 7.38
N TYR A 80 -6.00 -2.67 7.26
CA TYR A 80 -7.39 -2.86 6.89
C TYR A 80 -7.62 -2.44 5.44
N TYR A 81 -8.31 -3.30 4.71
CA TYR A 81 -8.61 -3.17 3.29
C TYR A 81 -10.13 -3.23 3.15
N PRO A 82 -10.85 -2.08 3.13
CA PRO A 82 -12.31 -2.07 3.15
C PRO A 82 -12.96 -2.75 1.94
N ASN A 83 -12.32 -2.62 0.77
CA ASN A 83 -12.78 -3.20 -0.49
C ASN A 83 -11.60 -3.95 -1.12
N TYR A 84 -11.43 -5.23 -0.83
CA TYR A 84 -10.32 -6.01 -1.38
C TYR A 84 -10.75 -6.83 -2.58
N GLY A 85 -10.22 -6.51 -3.76
CA GLY A 85 -10.61 -7.27 -4.94
C GLY A 85 -11.96 -6.79 -5.48
N GLU A 86 -12.57 -7.54 -6.40
CA GLU A 86 -13.85 -7.16 -7.03
C GLU A 86 -15.07 -7.38 -6.11
N GLU A 87 -14.86 -7.87 -4.90
CA GLU A 87 -15.90 -8.19 -3.93
C GLU A 87 -16.01 -7.07 -2.88
N ILE A 88 -17.24 -6.81 -2.39
CA ILE A 88 -17.47 -5.97 -1.20
C ILE A 88 -17.15 -6.82 0.04
N ASP A 89 -15.91 -7.28 0.12
CA ASP A 89 -15.39 -8.01 1.26
C ASP A 89 -14.18 -7.28 1.81
N SER A 90 -14.23 -7.05 3.12
CA SER A 90 -13.17 -6.35 3.81
C SER A 90 -12.12 -7.34 4.29
N LYS A 91 -10.85 -6.99 4.10
CA LYS A 91 -9.72 -7.83 4.51
C LYS A 91 -8.90 -7.15 5.59
N HIS A 92 -8.40 -7.99 6.49
CA HIS A 92 -7.53 -7.60 7.58
C HIS A 92 -6.22 -8.37 7.42
N PHE A 93 -5.10 -7.66 7.43
CA PHE A 93 -3.77 -8.23 7.34
C PHE A 93 -3.00 -7.86 8.59
N LEU A 94 -2.48 -8.86 9.29
CA LEU A 94 -1.58 -8.69 10.43
C LEU A 94 -0.25 -9.35 10.08
N SER A 95 0.84 -8.60 10.19
CA SER A 95 2.19 -9.13 10.06
C SER A 95 2.99 -8.78 11.31
N VAL A 96 3.79 -9.74 11.77
CA VAL A 96 4.75 -9.55 12.86
C VAL A 96 6.14 -9.82 12.30
N GLN A 97 7.04 -8.87 12.49
CA GLN A 97 8.42 -8.94 12.02
C GLN A 97 9.37 -8.86 13.21
N THR A 98 10.45 -9.64 13.15
CA THR A 98 11.52 -9.62 14.15
C THR A 98 12.85 -9.47 13.44
N SER A 99 13.68 -8.49 13.83
CA SER A 99 15.04 -8.33 13.32
C SER A 99 16.07 -8.71 14.38
N PHE A 100 16.92 -9.68 14.07
CA PHE A 100 18.03 -10.14 14.91
C PHE A 100 19.36 -9.55 14.42
#